data_AF-A0A2U2B341-F1
#
_entry.id   AF-A0A2U2B341-F1
#
_cell.length_a   1.000
_cell.length_b   1.000
_cell.length_c   1.000
_cell.angle_alpha   90.00
_cell.angle_beta   90.00
_cell.angle_gamma   90.00
#
_symmetry.space_group_name_H-M   'P 1'
#
loop_
_entity.id
_entity.type
_entity.pdbx_description
1 polymer ?
#
loop_
_entity_poly.entity_id
_entity_poly.type
_entity_poly.pdbx_seq_one_letter_code
_entity_poly.pdbx_strand_id
1 'polypeptide(L)'
;MTSIVLDTNIWIYLTKDNYQSLWAKFKELKNNNEIKVLVNDIIIKEWERNKENTIKRLTESIKNEYIAAKNLATYFQGEKKTEYLANIAEYSEESRRIEKARNRVQEIEDFMNNCELIRVTNEQKLFISELAINKKAPFQNNKNNFNDALIIRNILEYVKNEIPFQYDLIFASRNPADFIDKGTGEVYETLLENLNSIRLKNVTELAEALELAPELIDDFEDWIDYQLDMEVQRQLDI
;
A
#
# COMPACT_ATOMS: atom_id res chain seq x y z
N MET A 1 1.40 5.04 -17.83
CA MET A 1 1.53 3.84 -16.99
C MET A 1 1.02 4.18 -15.61
N THR A 2 0.07 3.41 -15.10
CA THR A 2 -0.53 3.64 -13.78
C THR A 2 0.51 3.62 -12.67
N SER A 3 0.48 4.64 -11.80
CA SER A 3 1.31 4.70 -10.60
C SER A 3 0.63 3.96 -9.45
N ILE A 4 1.39 3.17 -8.71
CA ILE A 4 0.93 2.48 -7.50
C ILE A 4 1.75 2.97 -6.31
N VAL A 5 1.06 3.32 -5.24
CA VAL A 5 1.66 3.57 -3.92
C VAL A 5 1.02 2.66 -2.90
N LEU A 6 1.86 2.07 -2.06
CA LEU A 6 1.43 1.24 -0.95
C LEU A 6 1.70 1.96 0.37
N ASP A 7 0.70 2.08 1.22
CA ASP A 7 0.84 2.53 2.59
C ASP A 7 1.72 1.56 3.41
N THR A 8 2.30 2.02 4.52
CA THR A 8 3.17 1.24 5.41
C THR A 8 2.49 -0.06 5.86
N ASN A 9 1.19 -0.02 6.15
CA ASN A 9 0.44 -1.22 6.55
C ASN A 9 0.39 -2.29 5.45
N ILE A 10 0.43 -1.88 4.17
CA ILE A 10 0.42 -2.78 3.03
C ILE A 10 1.77 -3.48 2.93
N TRP A 11 2.87 -2.73 2.99
CA TRP A 11 4.23 -3.27 3.02
C TRP A 11 4.41 -4.29 4.14
N ILE A 12 3.91 -3.98 5.35
CA ILE A 12 4.02 -4.87 6.51
C ILE A 12 3.31 -6.20 6.26
N TYR A 13 2.10 -6.23 5.69
CA TYR A 13 1.44 -7.53 5.50
C TYR A 13 2.08 -8.39 4.41
N LEU A 14 2.72 -7.79 3.39
CA LEU A 14 3.44 -8.51 2.33
C LEU A 14 4.63 -9.33 2.86
N THR A 15 5.06 -9.05 4.09
CA THR A 15 6.09 -9.83 4.79
C THR A 15 5.61 -11.24 5.18
N LYS A 16 4.30 -11.48 5.26
CA LYS A 16 3.75 -12.77 5.65
C LYS A 16 3.85 -13.79 4.50
N ASP A 17 4.10 -15.04 4.86
CA ASP A 17 4.41 -16.11 3.90
C ASP A 17 3.25 -16.39 2.92
N ASN A 18 1.99 -16.22 3.36
CA ASN A 18 0.80 -16.43 2.55
C ASN A 18 0.64 -15.41 1.39
N TYR A 19 1.41 -14.31 1.38
CA TYR A 19 1.41 -13.33 0.30
C TYR A 19 2.63 -13.44 -0.63
N GLN A 20 3.38 -14.54 -0.59
CA GLN A 20 4.57 -14.71 -1.44
C GLN A 20 4.25 -14.65 -2.95
N SER A 21 3.15 -15.25 -3.40
CA SER A 21 2.75 -15.19 -4.81
C SER A 21 2.40 -13.76 -5.24
N LEU A 22 1.66 -13.03 -4.39
CA LEU A 22 1.30 -11.64 -4.63
C LEU A 22 2.54 -10.74 -4.67
N TRP A 23 3.48 -10.94 -3.75
CA TRP A 23 4.77 -10.25 -3.74
C TRP A 23 5.58 -10.51 -5.02
N ALA A 24 5.65 -11.76 -5.47
CA ALA A 24 6.34 -12.13 -6.70
C ALA A 24 5.72 -11.44 -7.93
N LYS A 25 4.39 -11.46 -8.06
CA LYS A 25 3.64 -10.78 -9.14
C LYS A 25 3.90 -9.26 -9.12
N PHE A 26 3.84 -8.64 -7.94
CA PHE A 26 4.09 -7.20 -7.81
C PHE A 26 5.49 -6.79 -8.27
N LYS A 27 6.53 -7.56 -7.90
CA LYS A 27 7.90 -7.34 -8.38
C LYS A 27 8.02 -7.53 -9.89
N GLU A 28 7.40 -8.58 -10.42
CA GLU A 28 7.42 -8.88 -11.86
C GLU A 28 6.83 -7.72 -12.66
N LEU A 29 5.63 -7.25 -12.31
CA LEU A 29 4.98 -6.13 -12.98
C LEU A 29 5.83 -4.84 -12.93
N LYS A 30 6.48 -4.54 -11.80
CA LYS A 30 7.42 -3.40 -11.72
C LYS A 30 8.62 -3.62 -12.65
N ASN A 31 9.25 -4.79 -12.61
CA ASN A 31 10.46 -5.08 -13.38
C ASN A 31 10.21 -5.09 -14.90
N ASN A 32 8.99 -5.47 -15.30
CA ASN A 32 8.55 -5.42 -16.69
C ASN A 32 8.13 -4.01 -17.15
N ASN A 33 8.16 -3.01 -16.26
CA ASN A 33 7.62 -1.67 -16.50
C ASN A 33 6.13 -1.69 -16.91
N GLU A 34 5.34 -2.56 -16.28
CA GLU A 34 3.87 -2.59 -16.42
C GLU A 34 3.19 -1.67 -15.40
N ILE A 35 3.85 -1.43 -14.27
CA ILE A 35 3.42 -0.49 -13.22
C ILE A 35 4.56 0.41 -12.80
N LYS A 36 4.23 1.63 -12.37
CA LYS A 36 5.17 2.52 -11.70
C LYS A 36 4.98 2.43 -10.19
N VAL A 37 6.02 2.09 -9.43
CA VAL A 37 5.92 2.05 -7.95
C VAL A 37 6.57 3.29 -7.37
N LEU A 38 5.77 4.11 -6.68
CA LEU A 38 6.23 5.30 -5.97
C LEU A 38 6.25 5.00 -4.46
N VAL A 39 7.26 5.53 -3.75
CA VAL A 39 7.38 5.39 -2.30
C VAL A 39 7.61 6.75 -1.68
N ASN A 40 6.84 7.10 -0.65
CA ASN A 40 7.00 8.35 0.08
C ASN A 40 8.03 8.19 1.23
N ASP A 41 8.78 9.24 1.53
CA ASP A 41 9.80 9.20 2.60
C ASP A 41 9.22 9.00 4.01
N ILE A 42 7.96 9.38 4.26
CA ILE A 42 7.24 9.06 5.50
C ILE A 42 7.04 7.54 5.60
N ILE A 43 6.62 6.88 4.51
CA ILE A 43 6.44 5.42 4.48
C ILE A 43 7.75 4.69 4.82
N ILE A 44 8.89 5.17 4.30
CA ILE A 44 10.22 4.62 4.62
C ILE A 44 10.50 4.76 6.13
N LYS A 45 10.29 5.93 6.72
CA LYS A 45 10.52 6.17 8.15
C LYS A 45 9.61 5.31 9.03
N GLU A 46 8.35 5.13 8.61
CA GLU A 46 7.41 4.27 9.34
C GLU A 46 7.77 2.79 9.21
N TRP A 47 8.24 2.36 8.04
CA TRP A 47 8.79 1.03 7.85
C TRP A 47 9.99 0.79 8.78
N GLU A 48 10.98 1.67 8.80
CA GLU A 48 12.17 1.56 9.66
C GLU A 48 11.79 1.43 11.15
N ARG A 49 10.84 2.26 11.61
CA ARG A 49 10.33 2.21 12.99
C ARG A 49 9.64 0.88 13.31
N ASN A 50 8.93 0.31 12.34
CA ASN A 50 8.14 -0.90 12.52
C ASN A 50 8.93 -2.20 12.25
N LYS A 51 10.03 -2.15 11.49
CA LYS A 51 10.81 -3.29 11.00
C LYS A 51 11.11 -4.33 12.08
N GLU A 52 11.75 -3.90 13.16
CA GLU A 52 12.14 -4.78 14.26
C GLU A 52 10.93 -5.46 14.92
N ASN A 53 9.83 -4.71 15.08
CA ASN A 53 8.61 -5.25 15.67
C ASN A 53 7.91 -6.22 14.72
N THR A 54 7.93 -5.96 13.41
CA THR A 54 7.41 -6.86 12.37
C THR A 54 8.17 -8.18 12.39
N ILE A 55 9.50 -8.16 12.42
CA ILE A 55 10.33 -9.37 12.50
C ILE A 55 10.03 -10.17 13.78
N LYS A 56 9.90 -9.49 14.93
CA LYS A 56 9.53 -10.13 16.20
C LYS A 56 8.17 -10.81 16.10
N ARG A 57 7.14 -10.11 15.61
CA ARG A 57 5.78 -10.66 15.44
C ARG A 57 5.74 -11.85 14.49
N LEU A 58 6.46 -11.80 13.37
CA LEU A 58 6.56 -12.92 12.43
C LEU A 58 7.23 -14.13 13.10
N THR A 59 8.32 -13.90 13.84
CA THR A 59 9.02 -14.95 14.58
C THR A 59 8.12 -15.59 15.64
N GLU A 60 7.39 -14.78 16.41
CA GLU A 60 6.44 -15.24 17.42
C GLU A 60 5.28 -16.01 16.79
N SER A 61 4.74 -15.55 15.65
CA SER A 61 3.69 -16.26 14.92
C SER A 61 4.15 -17.66 14.50
N ILE A 62 5.35 -17.79 13.93
CA ILE A 62 5.92 -19.08 13.51
C ILE A 62 6.11 -20.01 14.71
N LYS A 63 6.60 -19.48 15.84
CA LYS A 63 6.74 -20.23 17.10
C LYS A 63 5.39 -20.71 17.63
N ASN A 64 4.40 -19.84 17.63
CA ASN A 64 3.06 -20.15 18.11
C ASN A 64 2.38 -21.21 17.24
N GLU A 65 2.54 -21.15 15.91
CA GLU A 65 2.09 -22.20 14.99
C GLU A 65 2.72 -23.56 15.34
N TYR A 66 4.03 -23.57 15.62
CA TYR A 66 4.74 -24.80 15.99
C TYR A 66 4.27 -25.37 17.34
N ILE A 67 4.07 -24.50 18.35
CA ILE A 67 3.51 -24.89 19.65
C ILE A 67 2.09 -25.43 19.47
N ALA A 68 1.26 -24.75 18.67
CA ALA A 68 -0.10 -25.20 18.39
C ALA A 68 -0.11 -26.58 17.71
N ALA A 69 0.77 -26.80 16.73
CA ALA A 69 0.94 -28.10 16.08
C ALA A 69 1.37 -29.18 17.09
N LYS A 70 2.30 -28.88 18.00
CA LYS A 70 2.68 -29.82 19.08
C LYS A 70 1.53 -30.11 20.03
N ASN A 71 0.71 -29.12 20.36
CA ASN A 71 -0.42 -29.30 21.28
C ASN A 71 -1.49 -30.24 20.72
N LEU A 72 -1.63 -30.33 19.39
CA LEU A 72 -2.50 -31.32 18.76
C LEU A 72 -2.08 -32.77 19.08
N ALA A 73 -0.81 -33.02 19.42
CA ALA A 73 -0.33 -34.33 19.85
C ALA A 73 -1.03 -34.86 21.11
N THR A 74 -1.66 -33.98 21.90
CA THR A 74 -2.41 -34.37 23.12
C THR A 74 -3.67 -35.18 22.80
N TYR A 75 -4.21 -35.05 21.58
CA TYR A 75 -5.38 -35.80 21.13
C TYR A 75 -5.04 -37.19 20.56
N PHE A 76 -3.76 -37.52 20.41
CA PHE A 76 -3.30 -38.83 19.94
C PHE A 76 -2.78 -39.69 21.11
N GLN A 77 -2.80 -41.01 20.94
CA GLN A 77 -2.29 -41.98 21.92
C GLN A 77 -1.43 -43.07 21.25
N GLY A 78 -0.56 -43.71 22.03
CA GLY A 78 0.27 -44.83 21.58
C GLY A 78 1.18 -44.46 20.40
N GLU A 79 1.33 -45.39 19.45
CA GLU A 79 2.17 -45.23 18.26
C GLU A 79 1.80 -44.01 17.42
N LYS A 80 0.50 -43.69 17.28
CA LYS A 80 0.04 -42.52 16.50
C LYS A 80 0.56 -41.20 17.07
N LYS A 81 0.70 -41.09 18.40
CA LYS A 81 1.28 -39.90 19.04
C LYS A 81 2.77 -39.80 18.74
N THR A 82 3.49 -40.91 18.82
CA THR A 82 4.91 -40.97 18.53
C THR A 82 5.20 -40.62 17.07
N GLU A 83 4.43 -41.19 16.14
CA GLU A 83 4.52 -40.91 14.70
C GLU A 83 4.20 -39.43 14.40
N TYR A 84 3.13 -38.88 14.96
CA TYR A 84 2.79 -37.47 14.80
C TYR A 84 3.90 -36.54 15.29
N LEU A 85 4.43 -36.79 16.50
CA LEU A 85 5.52 -35.98 17.05
C LEU A 85 6.81 -36.11 16.24
N ALA A 86 7.12 -37.29 15.70
CA ALA A 86 8.24 -37.49 14.79
C ALA A 86 8.06 -36.66 13.51
N ASN A 87 6.88 -36.70 12.88
CA ASN A 87 6.57 -35.89 11.70
C ASN A 87 6.68 -34.38 11.98
N ILE A 88 6.19 -33.90 13.13
CA ILE A 88 6.34 -32.49 13.54
C ILE A 88 7.79 -32.12 13.86
N ALA A 89 8.58 -33.06 14.39
CA ALA A 89 10.01 -32.86 14.65
C ALA A 89 10.85 -32.86 13.36
N GLU A 90 10.48 -33.65 12.34
CA GLU A 90 11.04 -33.53 10.99
C GLU A 90 10.64 -32.21 10.33
N TYR A 91 9.46 -31.69 10.65
CA TYR A 91 9.01 -30.35 10.29
C TYR A 91 9.72 -29.21 11.07
N SER A 92 10.87 -29.48 11.73
CA SER A 92 11.72 -28.53 12.48
C SER A 92 12.41 -27.46 11.61
N GLU A 93 11.76 -27.07 10.53
CA GLU A 93 12.07 -25.93 9.67
C GLU A 93 11.76 -24.59 10.35
N GLU A 94 11.54 -24.53 11.66
CA GLU A 94 11.22 -23.30 12.40
C GLU A 94 12.30 -22.23 12.15
N SER A 95 13.57 -22.57 12.35
CA SER A 95 14.69 -21.66 12.11
C SER A 95 14.76 -21.23 10.65
N ARG A 96 14.52 -22.14 9.69
CA ARG A 96 14.51 -21.80 8.26
C ARG A 96 13.34 -20.87 7.90
N ARG A 97 12.16 -21.08 8.49
CA ARG A 97 10.98 -20.22 8.29
C ARG A 97 11.20 -18.83 8.88
N ILE A 98 11.81 -18.75 10.05
CA ILE A 98 12.20 -17.47 10.66
C ILE A 98 13.20 -16.74 9.76
N GLU A 99 14.20 -17.46 9.25
CA GLU A 99 15.20 -16.88 8.34
C GLU A 99 14.58 -16.41 7.02
N LYS A 100 13.69 -17.23 6.44
CA LYS A 100 12.91 -16.85 5.25
C LYS A 100 12.08 -15.58 5.49
N ALA A 101 11.46 -15.45 6.67
CA ALA A 101 10.69 -14.27 7.04
C ALA A 101 11.59 -13.03 7.17
N ARG A 102 12.77 -13.16 7.79
CA ARG A 102 13.78 -12.07 7.86
C ARG A 102 14.25 -11.65 6.48
N ASN A 103 14.57 -12.63 5.62
CA ASN A 103 14.97 -12.37 4.24
C ASN A 103 13.87 -11.67 3.44
N ARG A 104 12.59 -12.03 3.63
CA ARG A 104 11.48 -11.29 3.00
C ARG A 104 11.42 -9.84 3.45
N VAL A 105 11.58 -9.58 4.75
CA VAL A 105 11.57 -8.20 5.26
C VAL A 105 12.70 -7.40 4.64
N GLN A 106 13.90 -7.96 4.56
CA GLN A 106 15.04 -7.29 3.91
C GLN A 106 14.78 -7.08 2.41
N GLU A 107 14.26 -8.08 1.72
CA GLU A 107 13.93 -8.01 0.30
C GLU A 107 12.90 -6.90 -0.01
N ILE A 108 11.88 -6.74 0.83
CA ILE A 108 10.89 -5.66 0.70
C ILE A 108 11.54 -4.30 0.92
N GLU A 109 12.39 -4.16 1.95
CA GLU A 109 13.11 -2.91 2.22
C GLU A 109 14.01 -2.52 1.05
N ASP A 110 14.80 -3.47 0.53
CA ASP A 110 15.66 -3.26 -0.63
C ASP A 110 14.83 -2.86 -1.85
N PHE A 111 13.67 -3.47 -2.06
CA PHE A 111 12.75 -3.09 -3.13
C PHE A 111 12.23 -1.66 -2.96
N MET A 112 11.77 -1.28 -1.77
CA MET A 112 11.29 0.07 -1.46
C MET A 112 12.36 1.12 -1.75
N ASN A 113 13.61 0.85 -1.36
CA ASN A 113 14.75 1.74 -1.59
C ASN A 113 15.14 1.87 -3.07
N ASN A 114 14.75 0.91 -3.91
CA ASN A 114 14.95 0.93 -5.36
C ASN A 114 13.72 1.45 -6.14
N CYS A 115 12.68 1.90 -5.44
CA CYS A 115 11.54 2.57 -6.05
C CYS A 115 11.79 4.07 -6.19
N GLU A 116 10.90 4.75 -6.93
CA GLU A 116 10.96 6.19 -7.08
C GLU A 116 10.53 6.87 -5.77
N LEU A 117 11.49 7.50 -5.10
CA LEU A 117 11.28 8.13 -3.79
C LEU A 117 10.71 9.54 -3.96
N ILE A 118 9.53 9.77 -3.40
CA ILE A 118 8.90 11.08 -3.31
C ILE A 118 9.11 11.64 -1.90
N ARG A 119 9.69 12.84 -1.82
CA ARG A 119 10.01 13.48 -0.54
C ARG A 119 9.00 14.56 -0.24
N VAL A 120 8.52 14.61 1.00
CA VAL A 120 7.67 15.70 1.46
C VAL A 120 8.45 17.00 1.62
N THR A 121 7.90 18.10 1.11
CA THR A 121 8.49 19.44 1.24
C THR A 121 7.99 20.14 2.50
N ASN A 122 8.59 21.29 2.84
CA ASN A 122 8.12 22.08 3.99
C ASN A 122 6.80 22.80 3.69
N GLU A 123 6.59 23.19 2.43
CA GLU A 123 5.36 23.81 1.95
C GLU A 123 4.18 22.85 2.11
N GLN A 124 4.35 21.58 1.72
CA GLN A 124 3.32 20.55 1.91
C GLN A 124 3.02 20.28 3.39
N LYS A 125 4.06 20.25 4.24
CA LYS A 125 3.86 20.13 5.69
C LYS A 125 3.09 21.31 6.27
N LEU A 126 3.39 22.52 5.83
CA LEU A 126 2.69 23.73 6.27
C LEU A 126 1.22 23.66 5.84
N PHE A 127 0.94 23.35 4.58
CA PHE A 127 -0.41 23.19 4.05
C PHE A 127 -1.25 22.21 4.88
N ILE A 128 -0.73 21.00 5.11
CA ILE A 128 -1.43 19.98 5.90
C ILE A 128 -1.58 20.41 7.37
N SER A 129 -0.59 21.12 7.92
CA SER A 129 -0.66 21.67 9.29
C SER A 129 -1.76 22.73 9.42
N GLU A 130 -1.93 23.59 8.41
CA GLU A 130 -3.00 24.58 8.40
C GLU A 130 -4.39 23.92 8.32
N LEU A 131 -4.54 22.86 7.51
CA LEU A 131 -5.78 22.08 7.50
C LEU A 131 -6.08 21.49 8.88
N ALA A 132 -5.07 20.92 9.55
CA ALA A 132 -5.21 20.33 10.88
C ALA A 132 -5.57 21.35 11.96
N ILE A 133 -4.88 22.49 12.00
CA ILE A 133 -5.13 23.58 12.96
C ILE A 133 -6.56 24.12 12.81
N ASN A 134 -7.02 24.28 11.56
CA ASN A 134 -8.35 24.79 11.26
C ASN A 134 -9.44 23.69 11.29
N LYS A 135 -9.08 22.45 11.65
CA LYS A 135 -9.99 21.28 11.66
C LYS A 135 -10.75 21.09 10.35
N LYS A 136 -10.10 21.42 9.23
CA LYS A 136 -10.62 21.12 7.88
C LYS A 136 -10.44 19.64 7.60
N ALA A 137 -11.24 19.08 6.70
CA ALA A 137 -11.08 17.68 6.31
C ALA A 137 -9.63 17.39 5.82
N PRO A 138 -9.05 16.24 6.15
CA PRO A 138 -9.62 15.10 6.88
C PRO A 138 -9.55 15.20 8.43
N PHE A 139 -9.16 16.34 9.01
CA PHE A 139 -8.88 16.54 10.44
C PHE A 139 -10.10 16.90 11.29
N GLN A 140 -11.30 16.62 10.79
CA GLN A 140 -12.55 16.85 11.53
C GLN A 140 -12.76 15.79 12.63
N ASN A 141 -12.11 14.64 12.49
CA ASN A 141 -12.10 13.58 13.50
C ASN A 141 -10.86 13.72 14.41
N ASN A 142 -10.93 13.27 15.66
CA ASN A 142 -9.79 13.30 16.58
C ASN A 142 -8.76 12.18 16.31
N LYS A 143 -8.61 11.73 15.05
CA LYS A 143 -7.63 10.70 14.70
C LYS A 143 -6.29 11.34 14.35
N ASN A 144 -5.24 10.53 14.41
CA ASN A 144 -3.90 10.91 13.99
C ASN A 144 -3.66 10.53 12.52
N ASN A 145 -4.33 11.22 11.59
CA ASN A 145 -4.25 11.01 10.14
C ASN A 145 -3.35 12.03 9.41
N PHE A 146 -2.50 12.76 10.16
CA PHE A 146 -1.62 13.79 9.60
C PHE A 146 -0.65 13.21 8.57
N ASN A 147 -0.01 12.09 8.90
CA ASN A 147 0.93 11.44 8.00
C ASN A 147 0.22 10.95 6.73
N ASP A 148 -0.95 10.32 6.85
CA ASP A 148 -1.70 9.78 5.72
C ASP A 148 -2.14 10.89 4.75
N ALA A 149 -2.67 11.98 5.30
CA ALA A 149 -3.04 13.16 4.52
C ALA A 149 -1.83 13.77 3.80
N LEU A 150 -0.68 13.84 4.47
CA LEU A 150 0.55 14.38 3.91
C LEU A 150 1.14 13.47 2.82
N ILE A 151 1.10 12.15 3.01
CA ILE A 151 1.51 11.16 2.00
C ILE A 151 0.64 11.33 0.75
N ILE A 152 -0.69 11.31 0.89
CA ILE A 152 -1.63 11.43 -0.24
C ILE A 152 -1.44 12.73 -0.99
N ARG A 153 -1.40 13.86 -0.28
CA ARG A 153 -1.18 15.17 -0.89
C ARG A 153 0.12 15.24 -1.68
N ASN A 154 1.21 14.76 -1.08
CA ASN A 154 2.53 14.78 -1.70
C ASN A 154 2.58 13.94 -2.99
N ILE A 155 1.92 12.79 -3.00
CA ILE A 155 1.85 11.93 -4.19
C ILE A 155 0.98 12.57 -5.27
N LEU A 156 -0.18 13.13 -4.90
CA LEU A 156 -1.09 13.77 -5.84
C LEU A 156 -0.44 14.97 -6.54
N GLU A 157 0.41 15.72 -5.84
CA GLU A 157 1.22 16.80 -6.45
C GLU A 157 2.28 16.28 -7.45
N TYR A 158 2.70 15.03 -7.29
CA TYR A 158 3.77 14.44 -8.09
C TYR A 158 3.26 13.72 -9.35
N VAL A 159 2.13 13.03 -9.22
CA VAL A 159 1.55 12.21 -10.30
C VAL A 159 1.04 13.12 -11.43
N LYS A 160 1.19 12.64 -12.65
CA LYS A 160 0.68 13.29 -13.87
C LYS A 160 -0.42 12.44 -14.48
N ASN A 161 -1.17 13.03 -15.40
CA ASN A 161 -2.21 12.31 -16.12
C ASN A 161 -1.55 11.29 -17.06
N GLU A 162 -1.89 10.02 -16.87
CA GLU A 162 -1.37 8.86 -17.57
C GLU A 162 -2.44 8.34 -18.54
N ILE A 163 -2.41 8.87 -19.76
CA ILE A 163 -3.28 8.41 -20.85
C ILE A 163 -2.60 7.21 -21.55
N PRO A 164 -3.35 6.16 -21.99
CA PRO A 164 -4.81 6.00 -21.94
C PRO A 164 -5.30 5.16 -20.74
N PHE A 165 -4.53 5.10 -19.65
CA PHE A 165 -4.91 4.29 -18.48
C PHE A 165 -6.11 4.89 -17.77
N GLN A 166 -6.98 4.04 -17.21
CA GLN A 166 -8.16 4.47 -16.48
C GLN A 166 -7.80 5.27 -15.23
N TYR A 167 -6.72 4.88 -14.57
CA TYR A 167 -6.23 5.52 -13.35
C TYR A 167 -4.82 6.06 -13.53
N ASP A 168 -4.60 7.25 -12.99
CA ASP A 168 -3.27 7.88 -12.92
C ASP A 168 -2.50 7.34 -11.71
N LEU A 169 -3.23 7.14 -10.59
CA LEU A 169 -2.72 6.67 -9.31
C LEU A 169 -3.67 5.65 -8.70
N ILE A 170 -3.12 4.54 -8.24
CA ILE A 170 -3.78 3.62 -7.32
C ILE A 170 -3.05 3.68 -5.98
N PHE A 171 -3.77 4.04 -4.93
CA PHE A 171 -3.25 4.06 -3.57
C PHE A 171 -3.84 2.90 -2.76
N ALA A 172 -2.98 2.00 -2.30
CA ALA A 172 -3.36 0.88 -1.46
C ALA A 172 -3.18 1.23 0.02
N SER A 173 -4.26 1.20 0.80
CA SER A 173 -4.22 1.37 2.26
C SER A 173 -5.37 0.64 2.93
N ARG A 174 -5.12 0.03 4.10
CA ARG A 174 -6.18 -0.58 4.92
C ARG A 174 -7.08 0.42 5.63
N ASN A 175 -6.72 1.71 5.68
CA ASN A 175 -7.47 2.75 6.37
C ASN A 175 -7.88 3.91 5.43
N PRO A 176 -8.56 3.64 4.30
CA PRO A 176 -8.89 4.68 3.33
C PRO A 176 -9.80 5.78 3.90
N ALA A 177 -10.58 5.47 4.94
CA ALA A 177 -11.46 6.40 5.64
C ALA A 177 -10.73 7.57 6.32
N ASP A 178 -9.40 7.57 6.37
CA ASP A 178 -8.61 8.64 6.97
C ASP A 178 -8.33 9.80 6.01
N PHE A 179 -8.60 9.63 4.70
CA PHE A 179 -8.42 10.65 3.65
C PHE A 179 -9.51 10.64 2.55
N ILE A 180 -10.46 9.70 2.62
CA ILE A 180 -11.65 9.63 1.74
C ILE A 180 -12.86 10.23 2.43
N ASP A 181 -13.62 11.04 1.69
CA ASP A 181 -14.97 11.46 2.06
C ASP A 181 -15.95 10.31 1.88
N LYS A 182 -16.62 9.91 2.97
CA LYS A 182 -17.61 8.83 2.95
C LYS A 182 -18.86 9.15 2.13
N GLY A 183 -19.17 10.43 1.93
CA GLY A 183 -20.33 10.87 1.16
C GLY A 183 -20.14 10.67 -0.34
N THR A 184 -18.93 10.95 -0.84
CA THR A 184 -18.60 10.87 -2.26
C THR A 184 -17.85 9.59 -2.63
N GLY A 185 -17.14 8.97 -1.69
CA GLY A 185 -16.21 7.88 -1.96
C GLY A 185 -14.86 8.34 -2.51
N GLU A 186 -14.67 9.66 -2.65
CA GLU A 186 -13.50 10.29 -3.24
C GLU A 186 -12.57 10.88 -2.17
N VAL A 187 -11.33 11.21 -2.55
CA VAL A 187 -10.44 11.96 -1.66
C VAL A 187 -11.03 13.32 -1.33
N TYR A 188 -10.86 13.77 -0.08
CA TYR A 188 -11.35 15.07 0.35
C TYR A 188 -10.84 16.20 -0.57
N GLU A 189 -11.74 17.06 -1.04
CA GLU A 189 -11.43 18.18 -1.94
C GLU A 189 -10.37 19.13 -1.38
N THR A 190 -10.30 19.26 -0.06
CA THR A 190 -9.24 20.04 0.64
C THR A 190 -7.84 19.52 0.36
N LEU A 191 -7.68 18.21 0.08
CA LEU A 191 -6.40 17.63 -0.32
C LEU A 191 -6.11 17.81 -1.82
N LEU A 192 -7.10 18.20 -2.62
CA LEU A 192 -7.01 18.44 -4.06
C LEU A 192 -6.83 19.92 -4.42
N GLU A 193 -6.88 20.81 -3.43
CA GLU A 193 -6.81 22.26 -3.64
C GLU A 193 -5.55 22.65 -4.43
N ASN A 194 -5.73 23.39 -5.53
CA ASN A 194 -4.66 23.83 -6.44
C ASN A 194 -3.90 22.70 -7.16
N LEU A 195 -4.47 21.49 -7.25
CA LEU A 195 -3.91 20.39 -8.03
C LEU A 195 -4.62 20.23 -9.37
N ASN A 196 -3.92 19.62 -10.33
CA ASN A 196 -4.54 19.13 -11.54
C ASN A 196 -5.50 17.98 -11.20
N SER A 197 -6.52 17.77 -12.03
CA SER A 197 -7.40 16.62 -11.90
C SER A 197 -6.61 15.33 -12.13
N ILE A 198 -6.58 14.46 -11.11
CA ILE A 198 -5.93 13.15 -11.11
C ILE A 198 -6.99 12.08 -10.89
N ARG A 199 -6.98 11.05 -11.72
CA ARG A 199 -7.85 9.87 -11.59
C ARG A 199 -7.23 8.92 -10.57
N LEU A 200 -7.60 9.11 -9.31
CA LEU A 200 -7.15 8.33 -8.18
C LEU A 200 -8.13 7.20 -7.88
N LYS A 201 -7.60 5.99 -7.69
CA LYS A 201 -8.32 4.88 -7.09
C LYS A 201 -7.71 4.47 -5.77
N ASN A 202 -8.53 4.39 -4.73
CA ASN A 202 -8.13 3.83 -3.45
C ASN A 202 -8.60 2.39 -3.34
N VAL A 203 -7.72 1.48 -2.91
CA VAL A 203 -8.04 0.08 -2.67
C VAL A 203 -7.49 -0.38 -1.32
N THR A 204 -8.07 -1.43 -0.74
CA THR A 204 -7.63 -1.95 0.57
C THR A 204 -6.63 -3.09 0.45
N GLU A 205 -6.56 -3.73 -0.71
CA GLU A 205 -5.71 -4.90 -0.98
C GLU A 205 -4.87 -4.68 -2.25
N LEU A 206 -3.62 -5.13 -2.23
CA LEU A 206 -2.72 -4.98 -3.39
C LEU A 206 -3.19 -5.80 -4.60
N ALA A 207 -3.87 -6.92 -4.37
CA ALA A 207 -4.36 -7.76 -5.48
C ALA A 207 -5.31 -6.96 -6.40
N GLU A 208 -6.23 -6.20 -5.81
CA GLU A 208 -7.14 -5.32 -6.54
C GLU A 208 -6.37 -4.22 -7.28
N ALA A 209 -5.37 -3.59 -6.65
CA ALA A 209 -4.52 -2.60 -7.34
C ALA A 209 -3.85 -3.18 -8.59
N LEU A 210 -3.37 -4.43 -8.52
CA LEU A 210 -2.70 -5.08 -9.65
C LEU A 210 -3.66 -5.51 -10.77
N GLU A 211 -4.94 -5.70 -10.45
CA GLU A 211 -5.98 -5.99 -11.44
C GLU A 211 -6.43 -4.72 -12.16
N LEU A 212 -6.54 -3.60 -11.44
CA LEU A 212 -6.99 -2.30 -11.98
C LEU A 212 -5.88 -1.54 -12.71
N ALA A 213 -4.61 -1.74 -12.37
CA ALA A 213 -3.50 -1.00 -12.97
C ALA A 213 -3.42 -1.02 -14.51
N PRO A 214 -3.69 -2.15 -15.20
CA PRO A 214 -3.69 -2.19 -16.67
C PRO A 214 -5.00 -1.70 -17.31
N GLU A 215 -6.04 -1.36 -16.53
CA GLU A 215 -7.32 -0.90 -17.09
C GLU A 215 -7.13 0.39 -17.89
N LEU A 216 -7.81 0.47 -19.02
CA LEU A 216 -7.79 1.61 -19.94
C LEU A 216 -9.11 2.37 -19.82
N ILE A 217 -9.09 3.64 -20.24
CA ILE A 217 -10.31 4.45 -20.32
C ILE A 217 -11.27 3.78 -21.32
N ASP A 218 -12.44 3.38 -20.84
CA ASP A 218 -13.56 2.97 -21.69
C ASP A 218 -14.02 4.16 -22.54
N ASP A 219 -14.36 3.92 -23.81
CA ASP A 219 -14.80 4.95 -24.76
C ASP A 219 -13.84 6.15 -24.84
N PHE A 220 -12.54 5.85 -25.01
CA PHE A 220 -11.45 6.84 -25.04
C PHE A 220 -11.69 8.01 -26.01
N GLU A 221 -12.38 7.80 -27.13
CA GLU A 221 -12.76 8.85 -28.08
C GLU A 221 -13.72 9.86 -27.45
N ASP A 222 -14.79 9.39 -26.79
CA ASP A 222 -15.76 10.26 -26.10
C ASP A 222 -15.11 11.01 -24.91
N TRP A 223 -14.16 10.36 -24.22
CA TRP A 223 -13.40 11.01 -23.15
C TRP A 223 -12.51 12.13 -23.68
N ILE A 224 -11.85 11.95 -24.83
CA ILE A 224 -11.06 13.00 -25.48
C ILE A 224 -11.95 14.19 -25.83
N ASP A 225 -13.11 13.95 -26.45
CA ASP A 225 -14.03 15.01 -26.85
C ASP A 225 -14.52 15.81 -25.63
N TYR A 226 -14.86 15.13 -24.53
CA TYR A 226 -15.23 15.80 -23.28
C TYR A 226 -14.10 16.65 -22.69
N GLN A 227 -12.86 16.15 -22.69
CA GLN A 227 -11.70 16.92 -22.17
C GLN A 227 -11.39 18.14 -23.04
N LEU A 228 -11.53 18.01 -24.37
CA LEU A 228 -11.37 19.13 -25.30
C LEU A 228 -12.41 20.22 -25.03
N ASP A 229 -13.67 19.84 -24.84
CA ASP A 229 -14.75 20.77 -24.51
C ASP A 229 -14.50 21.48 -23.17
N MET A 230 -14.04 20.76 -22.14
CA MET A 230 -13.69 21.36 -20.84
C MET A 230 -12.56 22.38 -20.93
N GLU A 231 -11.48 22.08 -21.67
CA GLU A 231 -10.36 23.01 -21.82
C GLU A 231 -10.76 24.23 -22.66
N VAL A 232 -11.60 24.05 -23.69
CA VAL A 232 -12.20 25.17 -24.45
C VAL A 232 -13.02 26.07 -23.53
N GLN A 233 -13.87 25.52 -22.68
CA GLN A 233 -14.63 26.31 -21.70
C GLN A 233 -13.72 27.06 -20.73
N ARG A 234 -12.68 26.40 -20.21
CA ARG A 234 -11.73 27.02 -19.28
C ARG A 234 -10.94 28.19 -19.90
N GLN A 235 -10.67 28.13 -21.21
CA GLN A 235 -10.00 29.21 -21.93
C GLN A 235 -10.95 30.36 -22.31
N LEU A 236 -12.26 30.10 -22.40
CA LEU A 236 -13.29 31.10 -22.69
C LEU A 236 -13.79 31.84 -21.43
N ASP A 237 -13.64 31.25 -20.24
CA ASP A 237 -13.98 31.84 -18.94
C ASP A 237 -12.86 32.72 -18.33
N ILE A 238 -11.90 33.17 -19.16
CA ILE A 238 -10.89 34.20 -18.84
C ILE A 238 -11.32 35.53 -19.45
#